data_AF-A0A350J840-F1
#
_entry.id   AF-A0A350J840-F1
#
_cell.length_a   1.000
_cell.length_b   1.000
_cell.length_c   1.000
_cell.angle_alpha   90.00
_cell.angle_beta   90.00
_cell.angle_gamma   90.00
#
_symmetry.space_group_name_H-M   'P 1'
#
loop_
_entity.id
_entity.type
_entity.pdbx_description
1 polymer ?
#
loop_
_entity_poly.entity_id
_entity_poly.type
_entity_poly.pdbx_seq_one_letter_code
_entity_poly.pdbx_strand_id
1 'polypeptide(L)' 'TEREAKVIRLRFGLDDDKQRTLEEVGKSLGVTRERIRQIEAKAIRKLGRSSFAKRLEGYAD' A
#
# COMPACT_ATOMS: atom_id res chain seq x y z
N THR A 1 -9.55 -2.78 -0.05
CA THR A 1 -10.62 -1.79 -0.28
C THR A 1 -10.09 -0.71 -1.20
N GLU A 2 -10.93 0.16 -1.77
CA GLU A 2 -10.44 1.25 -2.64
C GLU A 2 -9.43 2.16 -1.93
N ARG A 3 -9.69 2.47 -0.65
CA ARG A 3 -8.77 3.29 0.16
C ARG A 3 -7.44 2.60 0.45
N GLU A 4 -7.46 1.30 0.77
CA GLU A 4 -6.23 0.49 0.93
C GLU A 4 -5.44 0.42 -0.39
N ALA A 5 -6.12 0.20 -1.51
CA ALA A 5 -5.48 0.14 -2.83
C ALA A 5 -4.84 1.48 -3.20
N LYS A 6 -5.54 2.60 -2.99
CA LYS A 6 -5.01 3.95 -3.25
C LYS A 6 -3.77 4.26 -2.41
N VAL A 7 -3.76 3.88 -1.13
CA VAL A 7 -2.59 4.04 -0.25
C VAL A 7 -1.39 3.25 -0.77
N ILE A 8 -1.59 1.98 -1.15
CA ILE A 8 -0.52 1.12 -1.67
C ILE A 8 0.00 1.65 -3.02
N ARG A 9 -0.88 1.99 -3.96
CA ARG A 9 -0.48 2.52 -5.27
C ARG A 9 0.35 3.80 -5.14
N LEU A 10 -0.09 4.74 -4.29
CA LEU A 10 0.64 5.99 -4.05
C LEU A 10 1.98 5.74 -3.34
N ARG A 11 2.03 4.83 -2.36
CA ARG A 11 3.25 4.52 -1.59
C ARG A 11 4.34 3.92 -2.47
N PHE A 12 3.97 2.94 -3.29
CA PHE A 12 4.92 2.16 -4.08
C PHE A 12 5.06 2.67 -5.53
N GLY A 13 4.39 3.77 -5.89
CA GLY A 13 4.48 4.36 -7.23
C GLY A 13 3.88 3.46 -8.31
N LEU A 14 2.87 2.64 -8.00
CA LEU A 14 2.38 1.63 -8.95
C LEU A 14 1.67 2.22 -10.18
N ASP A 15 1.24 3.48 -10.11
CA ASP A 15 0.57 4.17 -11.23
C ASP A 15 1.51 5.17 -11.95
N ASP A 16 2.54 5.69 -11.27
CA ASP A 16 3.37 6.82 -11.76
C ASP A 16 4.89 6.67 -11.53
N ASP A 17 5.33 5.49 -11.10
CA ASP A 17 6.71 5.13 -10.75
C ASP A 17 7.37 6.04 -9.70
N LYS A 18 6.55 6.80 -8.96
CA LYS A 18 6.99 7.72 -7.91
C LYS A 18 6.55 7.22 -6.55
N GLN A 19 7.51 6.64 -5.84
CA GLN A 19 7.32 6.27 -4.44
C GLN A 19 7.11 7.51 -3.58
N ARG A 20 6.20 7.39 -2.61
CA ARG A 20 5.87 8.47 -1.67
C ARG A 20 6.06 7.99 -0.25
N THR A 21 6.46 8.90 0.63
CA THR A 21 6.55 8.65 2.07
C THR A 21 5.16 8.57 2.69
N LEU A 22 5.06 7.98 3.89
CA LEU A 22 3.82 7.97 4.68
C LEU A 22 3.23 9.38 4.88
N GLU A 23 4.10 10.38 5.01
CA GLU A 23 3.71 11.76 5.26
C GLU A 23 3.16 12.43 4.00
N GLU A 24 3.80 12.24 2.84
CA GLU A 24 3.31 12.77 1.56
C GLU A 24 1.97 12.14 1.16
N VAL A 25 1.82 10.82 1.36
CA VAL A 25 0.54 10.13 1.14
C VAL A 25 -0.52 10.63 2.14
N GLY A 26 -0.14 10.88 3.39
CA GLY A 26 -1.02 11.48 4.40
C GLY A 26 -1.54 12.85 3.97
N LYS A 27 -0.63 13.74 3.54
CA LYS A 27 -0.96 15.08 3.01
C LYS A 27 -1.90 14.98 1.79
N SER A 28 -1.60 14.09 0.85
CA SER A 28 -2.40 13.91 -0.38
C SER A 28 -3.82 13.37 -0.11
N LEU A 29 -4.01 12.63 0.99
CA LEU A 29 -5.29 12.01 1.35
C LEU A 29 -6.00 12.71 2.53
N GLY A 30 -5.46 13.83 3.02
CA GLY A 30 -6.02 14.58 4.14
C GLY A 30 -6.07 13.77 5.45
N VAL A 31 -5.07 12.92 5.70
CA VAL A 31 -5.00 12.08 6.92
C VAL A 31 -3.62 12.11 7.55
N THR A 32 -3.55 11.69 8.82
CA THR A 32 -2.30 11.63 9.55
C THR A 32 -1.36 10.54 9.02
N ARG A 33 -0.05 10.75 9.20
CA ARG A 33 1.00 9.76 8.89
C ARG A 33 0.71 8.41 9.54
N GLU A 34 0.32 8.40 10.81
CA GLU A 34 0.02 7.17 11.54
C GLU A 34 -1.19 6.44 10.97
N ARG A 35 -2.19 7.18 10.47
CA ARG A 35 -3.33 6.57 9.80
C ARG A 35 -2.91 5.86 8.50
N ILE A 36 -1.99 6.44 7.73
CA ILE A 36 -1.43 5.76 6.55
C ILE A 36 -0.69 4.49 6.95
N ARG A 37 0.14 4.54 8.01
CA ARG A 37 0.88 3.37 8.51
C ARG A 37 -0.06 2.20 8.88
N GLN A 38 -1.17 2.50 9.56
CA GLN A 38 -2.17 1.49 9.92
C GLN A 38 -2.85 0.87 8.69
N ILE A 39 -3.22 1.71 7.71
CA ILE A 39 -3.85 1.23 6.47
C ILE A 39 -2.87 0.36 5.67
N GLU A 40 -1.62 0.78 5.56
CA GLU A 40 -0.56 0.03 4.88
C GLU A 40 -0.36 -1.35 5.53
N ALA A 41 -0.17 -1.41 6.86
CA ALA A 41 -0.01 -2.66 7.57
C ALA A 41 -1.21 -3.61 7.38
N LYS A 42 -2.43 -3.06 7.41
CA LYS A 42 -3.65 -3.84 7.15
C LYS A 42 -3.71 -4.37 5.72
N ALA A 43 -3.36 -3.53 4.74
CA ALA A 43 -3.37 -3.90 3.32
C ALA A 43 -2.33 -4.99 3.03
N ILE A 44 -1.09 -4.84 3.50
CA ILE A 44 -0.02 -5.83 3.33
C ILE A 44 -0.43 -7.17 3.96
N ARG A 45 -0.94 -7.15 5.20
CA ARG A 45 -1.42 -8.38 5.86
C ARG A 45 -2.53 -9.07 5.08
N LYS A 46 -3.42 -8.30 4.43
CA LYS A 46 -4.50 -8.83 3.59
C LYS A 46 -3.95 -9.42 2.28
N LEU A 47 -2.97 -8.77 1.66
CA LEU A 47 -2.32 -9.28 0.44
C LEU A 47 -1.60 -10.60 0.72
N GLY A 48 -0.81 -10.70 1.79
CA GLY A 48 -0.07 -11.92 2.15
C GLY A 48 -0.95 -13.10 2.57
N ARG A 49 -2.20 -12.87 3.00
CA ARG A 49 -3.16 -13.96 3.34
C ARG A 49 -4.14 -14.28 2.21
N SER A 50 -4.11 -13.53 1.12
CA SER A 50 -5.01 -13.76 0.00
C SER A 50 -4.56 -14.96 -0.82
N SER A 51 -5.50 -15.60 -1.53
CA SER A 51 -5.17 -16.63 -2.53
C SER A 51 -4.23 -16.12 -3.63
N PHE A 52 -4.10 -14.79 -3.79
CA PHE A 52 -3.14 -14.15 -4.68
C PHE A 52 -1.70 -14.17 -4.16
N ALA A 53 -1.46 -14.36 -2.86
CA ALA A 53 -0.11 -14.46 -2.32
C ALA A 53 0.68 -15.62 -2.98
N LYS A 54 0.01 -16.76 -3.23
CA LYS A 54 0.58 -17.89 -3.98
C LYS A 54 1.01 -17.53 -5.40
N ARG A 55 0.35 -16.55 -6.03
CA ARG A 55 0.72 -16.07 -7.38
C ARG A 55 1.92 -15.13 -7.35
N LEU A 56 2.24 -14.57 -6.18
CA LEU A 56 3.35 -13.64 -5.97
C LEU A 56 4.62 -14.35 -5.45
N GLU A 57 4.52 -15.59 -4.95
CA GLU A 57 5.68 -16.37 -4.47
C GLU A 57 6.78 -16.51 -5.54
N GLY A 58 6.41 -16.71 -6.81
CA GLY A 58 7.39 -16.82 -7.91
C GLY A 58 8.05 -15.51 -8.37
N TYR A 59 7.78 -14.39 -7.71
CA TYR A 59 8.44 -13.10 -7.97
C TYR A 59 9.41 -12.71 -6.84
N ALA A 60 9.56 -13.55 -5.80
CA ALA A 60 10.42 -13.28 -4.65
C ALA A 60 11.84 -13.85 -4.81
N ASP A 61 12.19 -14.37 -5.99
CA ASP A 61 13.50 -14.89 -6.36
C ASP A 61 14.45 -13.79 -6.87
#